data_AF-A0A2T2R251-F1
#
_entry.id   AF-A0A2T2R251-F1
#
_cell.length_a   1.000
_cell.length_b   1.000
_cell.length_c   1.000
_cell.angle_alpha   90.00
_cell.angle_beta   90.00
_cell.angle_gamma   90.00
#
_symmetry.space_group_name_H-M   'P 1'
#
loop_
_entity.id
_entity.type
_entity.pdbx_description
1 polymer ?
#
loop_
_entity_poly.entity_id
_entity_poly.type
_entity_poly.pdbx_seq_one_letter_code
_entity_poly.pdbx_strand_id
1 'polypeptide(L)'
;EELKEEAADGDFHILKKDNKVVAFVYMEPPEDGHKKATSLNVKSGYRGSAIGEAMLKNTLAEEAEDYIIDATVFPELRVGTKYVEDFDFNIVGTTTYGEERKKIFEIQINKDKNKELKTKNSENWTYEKITEKYKDFFEDKGLKQLKEASEEVIIRKYDMEKEDSQMVPEVEELIDSEYEVTRYFSDEESEKNEKEENEPVRYFVFEKV
;
A
#
# COMPACT_ATOMS: atom_id res chain seq x y z
N GLU A 1 23.00 7.22 35.50
CA GLU A 1 22.85 7.36 34.05
C GLU A 1 21.43 7.84 33.83
N GLU A 2 21.27 9.15 33.62
CA GLU A 2 19.95 9.76 33.37
C GLU A 2 19.58 9.48 31.91
N LEU A 3 18.54 8.69 31.69
CA LEU A 3 17.90 8.57 30.39
C LEU A 3 17.25 9.92 30.07
N LYS A 4 17.90 10.71 29.21
CA LYS A 4 17.25 11.80 28.52
C LYS A 4 16.27 11.18 27.52
N GLU A 5 14.99 11.11 27.87
CA GLU A 5 13.93 11.01 26.87
C GLU A 5 13.93 12.33 26.10
N GLU A 6 14.63 12.36 24.96
CA GLU A 6 14.34 13.34 23.92
C GLU A 6 12.91 13.03 23.45
N ALA A 7 11.97 13.92 23.77
CA ALA A 7 10.63 13.82 23.23
C ALA A 7 10.74 13.82 21.71
N ALA A 8 10.26 12.76 21.06
CA ALA A 8 10.30 12.66 19.61
C ALA A 8 9.55 13.85 19.00
N ASP A 9 10.23 14.64 18.16
CA ASP A 9 9.77 15.93 17.61
C ASP A 9 8.57 15.84 16.64
N GLY A 10 7.88 14.70 16.58
CA GLY A 10 6.84 14.41 15.59
C GLY A 10 5.42 14.78 16.02
N ASP A 11 4.49 14.64 15.08
CA ASP A 11 3.10 15.03 15.22
C ASP A 11 2.21 13.85 15.66
N PHE A 12 1.36 14.08 16.66
CA PHE A 12 0.29 13.16 17.04
C PHE A 12 -1.06 13.70 16.58
N HIS A 13 -1.64 13.06 15.58
CA HIS A 13 -3.05 13.23 15.26
C HIS A 13 -3.85 12.34 16.19
N ILE A 14 -4.85 12.89 16.89
CA ILE A 14 -5.59 12.19 17.94
C ILE A 14 -7.08 12.29 17.70
N LEU A 15 -7.77 11.15 17.68
CA LEU A 15 -9.22 11.10 17.68
C LEU A 15 -9.74 10.86 19.09
N LYS A 16 -10.67 11.71 19.54
CA LYS A 16 -11.33 11.61 20.85
C LYS A 16 -12.82 11.33 20.71
N LYS A 17 -13.35 10.48 21.59
CA LYS A 17 -14.79 10.27 21.82
C LYS A 17 -15.06 10.38 23.32
N ASP A 18 -16.02 11.21 23.72
CA ASP A 18 -16.35 11.48 25.12
C ASP A 18 -15.11 11.86 25.96
N ASN A 19 -14.28 12.76 25.41
CA ASN A 19 -12.99 13.21 25.96
C ASN A 19 -11.93 12.11 26.17
N LYS A 20 -12.13 10.90 25.66
CA LYS A 20 -11.16 9.81 25.71
C LYS A 20 -10.52 9.61 24.35
N VAL A 21 -9.20 9.42 24.33
CA VAL A 21 -8.47 9.03 23.11
C VAL A 21 -8.94 7.64 22.69
N VAL A 22 -9.40 7.52 21.45
CA VAL A 22 -9.86 6.26 20.85
C VAL A 22 -8.98 5.80 19.71
N ALA A 23 -8.27 6.72 19.06
CA ALA A 23 -7.26 6.41 18.06
C ALA A 23 -6.19 7.52 18.00
N PHE A 24 -5.00 7.17 17.52
CA PHE A 24 -3.96 8.13 17.17
C PHE A 24 -3.18 7.68 15.94
N VAL A 25 -2.61 8.65 15.22
CA VAL A 25 -1.59 8.47 14.19
C VAL A 25 -0.38 9.30 14.58
N TYR A 26 0.80 8.68 14.61
CA TYR A 26 2.06 9.37 14.80
C TYR A 26 2.77 9.53 13.45
N MET A 27 3.20 10.75 13.16
CA MET A 27 4.02 11.09 12.01
C MET A 27 5.35 11.67 12.47
N GLU A 28 6.43 11.22 11.84
CA GLU A 28 7.76 11.80 12.06
C GLU A 28 7.79 13.26 11.54
N PRO A 29 8.69 14.10 12.08
CA PRO A 29 8.93 15.43 11.54
C PRO A 29 9.22 15.38 10.04
N PRO A 30 8.86 16.42 9.27
CA PRO A 30 9.14 16.44 7.86
C PRO A 30 10.65 16.50 7.59
N GLU A 31 11.11 15.72 6.61
CA GLU A 31 12.49 15.70 6.11
C GLU A 31 12.44 15.80 4.58
N ASP A 32 13.08 16.82 3.99
CA ASP A 32 13.14 17.05 2.54
C ASP A 32 11.79 17.05 1.80
N GLY A 33 10.71 17.50 2.46
CA GLY A 33 9.36 17.53 1.91
C GLY A 33 8.57 16.23 2.09
N HIS A 34 9.15 15.25 2.78
CA HIS A 34 8.54 13.98 3.12
C HIS A 34 8.12 13.95 4.59
N LYS A 35 6.99 13.33 4.91
CA LYS A 35 6.58 12.96 6.27
C LYS A 35 6.33 11.46 6.34
N LYS A 36 6.85 10.81 7.39
CA LYS A 36 6.66 9.38 7.57
C LYS A 36 5.54 9.06 8.56
N ALA A 37 4.50 8.37 8.11
CA ALA A 37 3.46 7.81 8.97
C ALA A 37 3.93 6.46 9.55
N THR A 38 4.19 6.42 10.85
CA THR A 38 4.86 5.27 11.48
C THR A 38 3.94 4.41 12.34
N SER A 39 2.92 5.01 12.95
CA SER A 39 2.05 4.27 13.87
C SER A 39 0.61 4.73 13.74
N LEU A 40 -0.28 3.79 13.46
CA LEU A 40 -1.71 3.92 13.68
C LEU A 40 -2.10 3.01 14.84
N ASN A 41 -2.79 3.56 15.83
CA ASN A 41 -3.39 2.76 16.90
C ASN A 41 -4.88 3.09 17.04
N VAL A 42 -5.70 2.05 17.11
CA VAL A 42 -7.11 2.13 17.47
C VAL A 42 -7.35 1.31 18.73
N LYS A 43 -7.96 1.94 19.72
CA LYS A 43 -8.35 1.30 20.98
C LYS A 43 -9.15 0.04 20.70
N SER A 44 -8.81 -1.07 21.35
CA SER A 44 -9.31 -2.42 21.02
C SER A 44 -10.83 -2.53 20.86
N GLY A 45 -11.61 -1.91 21.76
CA GLY A 45 -13.08 -1.93 21.69
C GLY A 45 -13.71 -1.14 20.54
N TYR A 46 -12.89 -0.45 19.73
CA TYR A 46 -13.30 0.32 18.55
C TYR A 46 -12.72 -0.25 17.24
N ARG A 47 -11.98 -1.36 17.31
CA ARG A 47 -11.48 -2.01 16.09
C ARG A 47 -12.65 -2.59 15.31
N GLY A 48 -12.61 -2.47 13.98
CA GLY A 48 -13.70 -2.88 13.09
C GLY A 48 -14.86 -1.88 13.00
N SER A 49 -14.78 -0.71 13.65
CA SER A 49 -15.83 0.32 13.58
C SER A 49 -15.56 1.42 12.53
N ALA A 50 -14.70 1.15 11.55
CA ALA A 50 -14.22 2.12 10.55
C ALA A 50 -13.46 3.35 11.12
N ILE A 51 -13.11 3.35 12.42
CA ILE A 51 -12.47 4.51 13.07
C ILE A 51 -11.04 4.71 12.56
N GLY A 52 -10.29 3.63 12.38
CA GLY A 52 -8.91 3.71 11.88
C GLY A 52 -8.89 4.23 10.44
N GLU A 53 -9.80 3.72 9.61
CA GLU A 53 -9.95 4.11 8.21
C GLU A 53 -10.35 5.59 8.09
N ALA A 54 -11.35 6.04 8.85
CA ALA A 54 -11.77 7.44 8.85
C ALA A 54 -10.66 8.38 9.33
N MET A 55 -9.89 7.96 10.34
CA MET A 55 -8.76 8.73 10.85
C MET A 55 -7.65 8.85 9.80
N LEU A 56 -7.19 7.73 9.24
CA LEU A 56 -6.18 7.72 8.20
C LEU A 56 -6.61 8.57 7.01
N LYS A 57 -7.83 8.37 6.51
CA LYS A 57 -8.32 9.12 5.34
C LYS A 57 -8.22 10.63 5.55
N ASN A 58 -8.66 11.14 6.70
CA ASN A 58 -8.65 12.56 6.95
C ASN A 58 -7.24 13.08 7.21
N THR A 59 -6.47 12.41 8.06
CA THR A 59 -5.11 12.84 8.43
C THR A 59 -4.16 12.77 7.23
N LEU A 60 -4.16 11.67 6.48
CA LEU A 60 -3.29 11.53 5.32
C LEU A 60 -3.70 12.49 4.20
N ALA A 61 -5.00 12.70 3.98
CA ALA A 61 -5.44 13.65 2.97
C ALA A 61 -5.03 15.09 3.31
N GLU A 62 -5.11 15.48 4.58
CA GLU A 62 -4.68 16.81 5.05
C GLU A 62 -3.16 16.98 4.90
N GLU A 63 -2.37 16.06 5.45
CA GLU A 63 -0.90 16.15 5.44
C GLU A 63 -0.32 16.03 4.02
N ALA A 64 -0.96 15.24 3.15
CA ALA A 64 -0.53 15.08 1.77
C ALA A 64 -0.81 16.29 0.87
N GLU A 65 -1.48 17.35 1.36
CA GLU A 65 -1.52 18.64 0.64
C GLU A 65 -0.16 19.34 0.65
N ASP A 66 0.59 19.20 1.74
CA ASP A 66 1.84 19.94 1.96
C ASP A 66 3.10 19.05 1.86
N TYR A 67 2.95 17.74 2.05
CA TYR A 67 4.07 16.79 2.11
C TYR A 67 3.83 15.55 1.25
N ILE A 68 4.91 14.89 0.86
CA ILE A 68 4.85 13.50 0.40
C ILE A 68 4.77 12.60 1.63
N ILE A 69 3.78 11.71 1.68
CA ILE A 69 3.58 10.85 2.86
C ILE A 69 4.15 9.48 2.60
N ASP A 70 5.16 9.09 3.37
CA ASP A 70 5.77 7.77 3.31
C ASP A 70 5.24 6.88 4.44
N ALA A 71 5.07 5.60 4.16
CA ALA A 71 4.78 4.59 5.15
C ALA A 71 5.34 3.23 4.71
N THR A 72 5.17 2.23 5.57
CA THR A 72 5.57 0.86 5.24
C THR A 72 4.47 -0.12 5.58
N VAL A 73 4.34 -1.17 4.76
CA VAL A 73 3.38 -2.25 5.00
C VAL A 73 3.99 -3.61 4.69
N PHE A 74 3.64 -4.59 5.51
CA PHE A 74 3.99 -5.98 5.29
C PHE A 74 3.19 -6.55 4.10
N PRO A 75 3.83 -7.16 3.09
CA PRO A 75 3.18 -7.69 1.89
C PRO A 75 2.05 -8.69 2.19
N GLU A 76 2.19 -9.49 3.24
CA GLU A 76 1.21 -10.48 3.68
C GLU A 76 -0.06 -9.84 4.26
N LEU A 77 0.01 -8.59 4.75
CA LEU A 77 -1.13 -7.95 5.37
C LEU A 77 -2.14 -7.46 4.34
N ARG A 78 -3.36 -8.01 4.42
CA ARG A 78 -4.50 -7.56 3.60
C ARG A 78 -4.80 -6.06 3.72
N VAL A 79 -4.42 -5.42 4.82
CA VAL A 79 -4.62 -3.97 4.96
C VAL A 79 -3.83 -3.15 3.94
N GLY A 80 -2.74 -3.71 3.38
CA GLY A 80 -1.96 -3.06 2.33
C GLY A 80 -2.77 -2.78 1.06
N THR A 81 -3.74 -3.63 0.69
CA THR A 81 -4.63 -3.38 -0.46
C THR A 81 -5.47 -2.13 -0.21
N LYS A 82 -6.04 -2.00 0.99
CA LYS A 82 -6.81 -0.80 1.38
C LYS A 82 -5.95 0.46 1.36
N TYR A 83 -4.67 0.37 1.74
CA TYR A 83 -3.79 1.54 1.70
C TYR A 83 -3.62 2.06 0.28
N VAL A 84 -3.38 1.16 -0.69
CA VAL A 84 -3.20 1.53 -2.09
C VAL A 84 -4.52 1.98 -2.75
N GLU A 85 -5.62 1.27 -2.51
CA GLU A 85 -6.90 1.54 -3.19
C GLU A 85 -7.72 2.66 -2.52
N ASP A 86 -7.75 2.74 -1.19
CA ASP A 86 -8.66 3.65 -0.48
C ASP A 86 -7.97 4.95 0.01
N PHE A 87 -6.66 4.91 0.24
CA PHE A 87 -5.88 6.05 0.77
C PHE A 87 -4.85 6.60 -0.21
N ASP A 88 -4.94 6.19 -1.47
CA ASP A 88 -4.14 6.72 -2.58
C ASP A 88 -2.62 6.51 -2.46
N PHE A 89 -2.20 5.54 -1.65
CA PHE A 89 -0.80 5.11 -1.66
C PHE A 89 -0.45 4.41 -2.99
N ASN A 90 0.82 4.45 -3.36
CA ASN A 90 1.46 3.54 -4.31
C ASN A 90 2.53 2.73 -3.59
N ILE A 91 2.84 1.52 -4.05
CA ILE A 91 4.06 0.81 -3.60
C ILE A 91 5.21 1.29 -4.50
N VAL A 92 6.20 1.92 -3.88
CA VAL A 92 7.30 2.61 -4.58
C VAL A 92 8.67 2.00 -4.28
N GLY A 93 8.73 1.08 -3.32
CA GLY A 93 9.99 0.49 -2.87
C GLY A 93 9.81 -0.77 -2.05
N THR A 94 10.94 -1.40 -1.73
CA THR A 94 11.01 -2.45 -0.71
C THR A 94 12.17 -2.17 0.23
N THR A 95 11.97 -2.44 1.52
CA THR A 95 13.03 -2.32 2.53
C THR A 95 13.03 -3.51 3.47
N THR A 96 14.06 -3.66 4.27
CA THR A 96 14.17 -4.76 5.25
C THR A 96 13.80 -4.27 6.64
N TYR A 97 12.93 -5.01 7.33
CA TYR A 97 12.46 -4.72 8.67
C TYR A 97 12.81 -5.82 9.67
N GLY A 98 13.21 -5.39 10.87
CA GLY A 98 13.49 -6.27 12.00
C GLY A 98 14.77 -7.11 11.87
N GLU A 99 15.07 -7.88 12.92
CA GLU A 99 16.27 -8.73 12.99
C GLU A 99 16.26 -9.86 11.95
N GLU A 100 15.07 -10.37 11.62
CA GLU A 100 14.86 -11.40 10.59
C GLU A 100 15.03 -10.87 9.16
N ARG A 101 15.24 -9.55 8.98
CA ARG A 101 15.37 -8.89 7.67
C ARG A 101 14.24 -9.21 6.70
N LYS A 102 13.00 -9.26 7.22
CA LYS A 102 11.81 -9.45 6.39
C LYS A 102 11.67 -8.27 5.44
N LYS A 103 11.40 -8.56 4.16
CA LYS A 103 11.14 -7.53 3.17
C LYS A 103 9.73 -6.97 3.38
N ILE A 104 9.62 -5.66 3.40
CA ILE A 104 8.38 -4.91 3.53
C ILE A 104 8.26 -3.93 2.36
N PHE A 105 7.02 -3.59 2.02
CA PHE A 105 6.74 -2.59 0.99
C PHE A 105 6.86 -1.18 1.57
N GLU A 106 7.54 -0.32 0.82
CA GLU A 106 7.53 1.13 1.03
C GLU A 106 6.39 1.69 0.19
N ILE A 107 5.51 2.44 0.84
CA ILE A 107 4.34 3.02 0.21
C ILE A 107 4.35 4.53 0.34
N GLN A 108 3.90 5.22 -0.70
CA GLN A 108 3.93 6.68 -0.75
C GLN A 108 2.61 7.28 -1.25
N ILE A 109 2.16 8.38 -0.63
CA ILE A 109 1.18 9.30 -1.20
C ILE A 109 1.94 10.50 -1.75
N ASN A 110 1.94 10.65 -3.07
CA ASN A 110 2.47 11.81 -3.77
C ASN A 110 1.38 12.35 -4.70
N LYS A 111 0.64 13.36 -4.23
CA LYS A 111 -0.55 13.86 -4.96
C LYS A 111 -0.23 14.38 -6.35
N ASP A 112 0.92 15.01 -6.53
CA ASP A 112 1.28 15.57 -7.84
C ASP A 112 1.62 14.47 -8.83
N LYS A 113 2.42 13.48 -8.41
CA LYS A 113 2.68 12.29 -9.22
C LYS A 113 1.41 11.49 -9.50
N ASN A 114 0.55 11.31 -8.50
CA ASN A 114 -0.68 10.52 -8.64
C ASN A 114 -1.66 11.09 -9.67
N LYS A 115 -1.65 12.41 -9.92
CA LYS A 115 -2.46 13.04 -10.99
C LYS A 115 -2.03 12.61 -12.39
N GLU A 116 -0.77 12.22 -12.56
CA GLU A 116 -0.19 11.84 -13.85
C GLU A 116 -0.39 10.35 -14.16
N LEU A 117 -0.65 9.53 -13.14
CA LEU A 117 -0.87 8.09 -13.27
C LEU A 117 -2.21 7.78 -13.97
N LYS A 118 -2.13 7.03 -15.08
CA LYS A 118 -3.28 6.63 -15.91
C LYS A 118 -4.18 5.64 -15.18
N THR A 119 -3.60 4.78 -14.35
CA THR A 119 -4.32 3.68 -13.69
C THR A 119 -5.15 4.12 -12.47
N LYS A 120 -4.79 5.26 -11.85
CA LYS A 120 -5.52 5.86 -10.72
C LYS A 120 -6.74 6.68 -11.16
N ASN A 121 -6.60 7.46 -12.23
CA ASN A 121 -7.58 8.50 -12.60
C ASN A 121 -8.50 8.12 -13.77
N SER A 122 -8.67 6.84 -14.06
CA SER A 122 -9.37 6.42 -15.28
C SER A 122 -10.40 5.32 -15.02
N GLU A 123 -11.59 5.54 -15.59
CA GLU A 123 -12.67 4.56 -15.65
C GLU A 123 -12.30 3.29 -16.45
N ASN A 124 -11.14 3.27 -17.13
CA ASN A 124 -10.64 2.09 -17.84
C ASN A 124 -9.84 1.12 -16.97
N TRP A 125 -9.63 1.46 -15.71
CA TRP A 125 -8.90 0.65 -14.74
C TRP A 125 -9.78 0.30 -13.54
N THR A 126 -10.99 -0.20 -13.81
CA THR A 126 -11.82 -0.84 -12.78
C THR A 126 -11.34 -2.27 -12.53
N TYR A 127 -11.76 -2.85 -11.41
CA TYR A 127 -11.49 -4.25 -11.07
C TYR A 127 -11.79 -5.21 -12.24
N GLU A 128 -12.97 -5.09 -12.84
CA GLU A 128 -13.42 -5.96 -13.93
C GLU A 128 -12.52 -5.81 -15.16
N LYS A 129 -12.17 -4.56 -15.52
CA LYS A 129 -11.32 -4.30 -16.68
C LYS A 129 -9.88 -4.78 -16.46
N ILE A 130 -9.36 -4.66 -15.24
CA ILE A 130 -8.01 -5.14 -14.90
C ILE A 130 -7.97 -6.67 -14.97
N THR A 131 -8.96 -7.35 -14.41
CA THR A 131 -9.04 -8.82 -14.43
C THR A 131 -9.26 -9.36 -15.84
N GLU A 132 -10.07 -8.71 -16.68
CA GLU A 132 -10.22 -9.01 -18.10
C GLU A 132 -8.90 -8.84 -18.87
N LYS A 133 -8.25 -7.67 -18.73
CA LYS A 133 -6.93 -7.41 -19.34
C LYS A 133 -5.89 -8.44 -18.93
N TYR A 134 -5.88 -8.83 -17.64
CA TYR A 134 -4.97 -9.85 -17.14
C TYR A 134 -5.13 -11.16 -17.90
N LYS A 135 -6.36 -11.68 -17.98
CA LYS A 135 -6.69 -12.95 -18.67
C LYS A 135 -6.34 -12.88 -20.16
N ASP A 136 -6.68 -11.78 -20.82
CA ASP A 136 -6.51 -11.66 -22.27
C ASP A 136 -5.05 -11.50 -22.71
N PHE A 137 -4.20 -10.90 -21.86
CA PHE A 137 -2.86 -10.47 -22.31
C PHE A 137 -1.71 -10.86 -21.39
N PHE A 138 -1.92 -10.98 -20.08
CA PHE A 138 -0.85 -11.13 -19.10
C PHE A 138 -0.72 -12.55 -18.53
N GLU A 139 -1.81 -13.33 -18.49
CA GLU A 139 -1.88 -14.63 -17.80
C GLU A 139 -0.80 -15.62 -18.28
N ASP A 140 -0.57 -15.70 -19.59
CA ASP A 140 0.40 -16.62 -20.19
C ASP A 140 1.80 -16.02 -20.36
N LYS A 141 2.04 -14.79 -19.87
CA LYS A 141 3.31 -14.07 -20.10
C LYS A 141 4.19 -14.04 -18.86
N GLY A 142 5.44 -14.41 -19.05
CA GLY A 142 6.48 -14.25 -18.02
C GLY A 142 6.89 -12.78 -17.87
N LEU A 143 7.40 -12.41 -16.68
CA LEU A 143 7.84 -11.05 -16.36
C LEU A 143 8.81 -10.48 -17.40
N LYS A 144 9.79 -11.30 -17.83
CA LYS A 144 10.76 -10.91 -18.87
C LYS A 144 10.09 -10.49 -20.18
N GLN A 145 9.08 -11.22 -20.64
CA GLN A 145 8.37 -10.91 -21.89
C GLN A 145 7.59 -9.60 -21.76
N LEU A 146 6.99 -9.36 -20.59
CA LEU A 146 6.25 -8.13 -20.30
C LEU A 146 7.17 -6.90 -20.29
N LYS A 147 8.35 -7.03 -19.69
CA LYS A 147 9.38 -5.98 -19.69
C LYS A 147 9.94 -5.72 -21.10
N GLU A 148 10.20 -6.78 -21.88
CA GLU A 148 10.69 -6.65 -23.26
C GLU A 148 9.67 -5.99 -24.20
N ALA A 149 8.38 -6.22 -23.97
CA ALA A 149 7.30 -5.51 -24.68
C ALA A 149 7.22 -4.02 -24.33
N SER A 150 7.97 -3.56 -23.32
CA SER A 150 7.99 -2.16 -22.85
C SER A 150 6.60 -1.62 -22.54
N GLU A 151 5.78 -2.47 -21.92
CA GLU A 151 4.41 -2.11 -21.57
C GLU A 151 4.42 -0.96 -20.55
N GLU A 152 3.64 0.08 -20.81
CA GLU A 152 3.45 1.18 -19.85
C GLU A 152 2.77 0.69 -18.57
N VAL A 153 1.97 -0.38 -18.66
CA VAL A 153 1.28 -0.99 -17.53
C VAL A 153 1.43 -2.51 -17.57
N ILE A 154 1.84 -3.09 -16.45
CA ILE A 154 1.94 -4.54 -16.25
C ILE A 154 0.96 -4.96 -15.16
N ILE A 155 0.20 -6.03 -15.41
CA ILE A 155 -0.69 -6.62 -14.40
C ILE A 155 -0.12 -7.98 -14.00
N ARG A 156 0.09 -8.20 -12.71
CA ARG A 156 0.47 -9.49 -12.13
C ARG A 156 -0.59 -9.98 -11.16
N LYS A 157 -0.74 -11.29 -11.08
CA LYS A 157 -1.64 -11.99 -10.18
C LYS A 157 -0.79 -12.95 -9.36
N TYR A 158 -0.96 -12.94 -8.05
CA TYR A 158 -0.24 -13.82 -7.13
C TYR A 158 -1.24 -14.56 -6.25
N ASP A 159 -1.15 -15.89 -6.25
CA ASP A 159 -1.73 -16.73 -5.21
C ASP A 159 -0.84 -16.61 -3.96
N MET A 160 -1.28 -15.85 -2.96
CA MET A 160 -0.47 -15.53 -1.79
C MET A 160 -0.09 -16.76 -0.96
N GLU A 161 -0.81 -17.88 -1.07
CA GLU A 161 -0.46 -19.12 -0.38
C GLU A 161 0.70 -19.83 -1.09
N LYS A 162 0.75 -19.76 -2.42
CA LYS A 162 1.71 -20.52 -3.24
C LYS A 162 2.89 -19.70 -3.73
N GLU A 163 2.69 -18.41 -3.94
CA GLU A 163 3.58 -17.53 -4.71
C GLU A 163 4.11 -16.34 -3.90
N ASP A 164 3.85 -16.26 -2.59
CA ASP A 164 4.37 -15.18 -1.72
C ASP A 164 5.90 -14.99 -1.84
N SER A 165 6.63 -16.11 -1.85
CA SER A 165 8.09 -16.09 -2.02
C SER A 165 8.59 -15.55 -3.36
N GLN A 166 7.74 -15.52 -4.39
CA GLN A 166 8.05 -15.00 -5.73
C GLN A 166 7.56 -13.56 -5.90
N MET A 167 6.46 -13.18 -5.23
CA MET A 167 5.84 -11.87 -5.34
C MET A 167 6.81 -10.75 -4.97
N VAL A 168 7.45 -10.81 -3.80
CA VAL A 168 8.31 -9.70 -3.33
C VAL A 168 9.52 -9.46 -4.27
N PRO A 169 10.28 -10.49 -4.70
CA PRO A 169 11.34 -10.31 -5.69
C PRO A 169 10.87 -9.73 -7.03
N GLU A 170 9.70 -10.15 -7.53
CA GLU A 170 9.18 -9.59 -8.79
C GLU A 170 8.73 -8.13 -8.65
N VAL A 171 8.12 -7.76 -7.52
CA VAL A 171 7.77 -6.37 -7.20
C VAL A 171 9.03 -5.52 -7.14
N GLU A 172 10.07 -5.97 -6.43
CA GLU A 172 11.38 -5.29 -6.35
C GLU A 172 12.02 -5.13 -7.74
N GLU A 173 12.02 -6.19 -8.56
CA GLU A 173 12.58 -6.13 -9.93
C GLU A 173 11.84 -5.11 -10.82
N LEU A 174 10.53 -5.01 -10.70
CA LEU A 174 9.73 -4.03 -11.45
C LEU A 174 9.97 -2.61 -10.96
N ILE A 175 10.06 -2.40 -9.65
CA ILE A 175 10.39 -1.10 -9.07
C ILE A 175 11.77 -0.62 -9.52
N ASP A 176 12.77 -1.50 -9.48
CA ASP A 176 14.12 -1.23 -10.02
C ASP A 176 14.12 -0.93 -11.53
N SER A 177 13.03 -1.28 -12.22
CA SER A 177 12.82 -1.02 -13.65
C SER A 177 11.90 0.18 -13.92
N GLU A 178 11.78 1.10 -12.96
CA GLU A 178 10.98 2.34 -13.05
C GLU A 178 9.46 2.09 -13.09
N TYR A 179 8.96 1.09 -12.36
CA TYR A 179 7.52 0.89 -12.17
C TYR A 179 7.11 1.15 -10.72
N GLU A 180 5.86 1.58 -10.50
CA GLU A 180 5.23 1.62 -9.19
C GLU A 180 3.98 0.76 -9.19
N VAL A 181 3.64 0.14 -8.05
CA VAL A 181 2.33 -0.50 -7.89
C VAL A 181 1.32 0.59 -7.58
N THR A 182 0.51 0.91 -8.57
CA THR A 182 -0.48 1.98 -8.50
C THR A 182 -1.87 1.45 -8.15
N ARG A 183 -2.14 0.16 -8.41
CA ARG A 183 -3.37 -0.52 -7.97
C ARG A 183 -3.03 -1.87 -7.36
N TYR A 184 -3.71 -2.21 -6.27
CA TYR A 184 -3.48 -3.42 -5.49
C TYR A 184 -4.74 -3.91 -4.79
N PHE A 185 -5.31 -5.02 -5.26
CA PHE A 185 -6.58 -5.53 -4.72
C PHE A 185 -6.63 -7.05 -4.68
N SER A 186 -7.48 -7.58 -3.80
CA SER A 186 -7.80 -9.00 -3.73
C SER A 186 -8.84 -9.39 -4.79
N ASP A 187 -8.80 -10.64 -5.25
CA ASP A 187 -9.86 -11.21 -6.08
C ASP A 187 -11.14 -11.39 -5.24
N GLU A 188 -12.22 -10.67 -5.56
CA GLU A 188 -13.48 -10.74 -4.79
C GLU A 188 -14.09 -12.15 -4.75
N GLU A 189 -13.87 -12.96 -5.79
CA GLU A 189 -14.36 -14.34 -5.81
C GLU A 189 -13.59 -15.22 -4.81
N SER A 190 -12.31 -14.91 -4.58
CA SER A 190 -11.52 -15.56 -3.53
C SER A 190 -12.00 -15.14 -2.12
N GLU A 191 -12.38 -13.87 -1.93
CA GLU A 191 -12.88 -13.38 -0.65
C GLU A 191 -14.27 -13.92 -0.29
N LYS A 192 -15.15 -14.15 -1.27
CA LYS A 192 -16.49 -14.72 -1.01
C LYS A 192 -16.44 -16.20 -0.58
N ASN A 193 -15.33 -16.89 -0.87
CA ASN A 193 -15.10 -18.30 -0.52
C ASN A 193 -14.35 -18.49 0.81
N GLU A 194 -14.20 -17.44 1.63
CA GLU A 194 -13.56 -17.37 2.96
C GLU A 194 -14.04 -18.38 4.04
N LYS A 195 -14.91 -19.33 3.68
CA LYS A 195 -15.16 -20.50 4.54
C LYS A 195 -13.99 -21.49 4.54
N GLU A 196 -13.04 -21.35 3.62
CA GLU A 196 -11.82 -22.15 3.56
C GLU A 196 -10.61 -21.23 3.79
N GLU A 197 -9.65 -21.69 4.60
CA GLU A 197 -8.50 -20.95 5.15
C GLU A 197 -7.47 -20.43 4.10
N ASN A 198 -7.85 -20.33 2.83
CA ASN A 198 -6.93 -19.99 1.75
C ASN A 198 -6.66 -18.47 1.74
N GLU A 199 -5.39 -18.09 1.56
CA GLU A 199 -5.05 -16.70 1.35
C GLU A 199 -5.63 -16.18 0.02
N PRO A 200 -6.08 -14.91 -0.02
CA PRO A 200 -6.74 -14.39 -1.21
C PRO A 200 -5.71 -14.21 -2.32
N VAL A 201 -6.14 -14.45 -3.55
CA VAL A 201 -5.37 -14.10 -4.72
C VAL A 201 -5.34 -12.57 -4.84
N ARG A 202 -4.18 -11.99 -5.15
CA ARG A 202 -4.03 -10.53 -5.26
C ARG A 202 -3.54 -10.12 -6.64
N TYR A 203 -4.08 -9.02 -7.15
CA TYR A 203 -3.63 -8.38 -8.38
C TYR A 203 -2.81 -7.14 -8.06
N PHE A 204 -1.69 -7.00 -8.75
CA PHE A 204 -0.80 -5.85 -8.72
C PHE A 204 -0.79 -5.22 -10.10
N VAL A 205 -1.10 -3.92 -10.17
CA VAL A 205 -0.98 -3.13 -11.39
C VAL A 205 0.23 -2.22 -11.24
N PHE A 206 1.21 -2.47 -12.08
CA PHE A 206 2.45 -1.72 -12.16
C PHE A 206 2.33 -0.71 -13.29
N GLU A 207 2.55 0.56 -13.01
CA GLU A 207 2.60 1.63 -14.01
C GLU A 207 4.01 2.19 -14.08
N LYS A 208 4.52 2.40 -15.30
CA LYS A 208 5.85 2.96 -15.51
C LYS A 208 5.86 4.46 -15.15
N VAL A 209 6.84 4.89 -14.37
CA VAL A 209 6.98 6.26 -13.83
C VAL A 209 8.21 7.00 -14.34
#